data_AF-A0A699ZRX7-F1
#
_entry.id   AF-A0A699ZRX7-F1
#
_cell.length_a   1.000
_cell.length_b   1.000
_cell.length_c   1.000
_cell.angle_alpha   90.00
_cell.angle_beta   90.00
_cell.angle_gamma   90.00
#
_symmetry.space_group_name_H-M   'P 1'
#
loop_
_entity.id
_entity.type
_entity.pdbx_description
1 polymer ?
#
loop_
_entity_poly.entity_id
_entity_poly.type
_entity_poly.pdbx_seq_one_letter_code
_entity_poly.pdbx_strand_id
1 'polypeptide(L)'
;MDIGITALVPEALWANITHPVKGSREGAAQMEKMVMGIVGRPNVTMEAWTQYDLTLSIDGFGPPWRLPRQLLGMTPIVKVESPLKEFFASKLKPGVHYEPVAYDLKDLPQRSWQLLAEIESGSQRLQRMAEAARDMAVDSFHALAQLDTLAWSLMHVKSVCQWPVEDPGAIQPGKPHHLRWHRVRLSRHHAWASPLLSLRKHSIQAYHRDTFL
;
A
#
# COMPACT_ATOMS: atom_id res chain seq x y z
N MET A 1 -12.21 -0.13 4.60
CA MET A 1 -11.21 0.63 3.84
C MET A 1 -11.53 0.38 2.39
N ASP A 2 -12.16 1.37 1.78
CA ASP A 2 -12.84 1.27 0.49
C ASP A 2 -11.83 1.16 -0.65
N ILE A 3 -12.04 0.17 -1.52
CA ILE A 3 -11.32 0.04 -2.79
C ILE A 3 -12.37 0.19 -3.89
N GLY A 4 -12.83 1.42 -4.07
CA GLY A 4 -13.50 1.80 -5.30
C GLY A 4 -12.44 1.92 -6.40
N ILE A 5 -12.61 1.17 -7.48
CA ILE A 5 -11.93 1.43 -8.75
C ILE A 5 -12.12 2.92 -9.05
N THR A 6 -11.03 3.69 -9.12
CA THR A 6 -11.07 5.06 -9.62
C THR A 6 -11.26 4.96 -11.13
N ALA A 7 -12.49 4.66 -11.55
CA ALA A 7 -12.88 4.83 -12.94
C ALA A 7 -12.73 6.33 -13.24
N LEU A 8 -12.12 6.65 -14.38
CA LEU A 8 -12.14 8.00 -14.93
C LEU A 8 -13.59 8.38 -15.18
N VAL A 9 -14.22 9.04 -14.22
CA VAL A 9 -15.54 9.63 -14.39
C VAL A 9 -15.35 10.91 -15.21
N PRO A 10 -16.03 11.08 -16.36
CA PRO A 10 -15.94 12.30 -17.15
C PRO A 10 -16.21 13.53 -16.28
N GLU A 11 -15.47 14.62 -16.49
CA GLU A 11 -15.53 15.85 -15.67
C GLU A 11 -16.97 16.41 -15.56
N ALA A 12 -17.78 16.25 -16.61
CA ALA A 12 -19.19 16.62 -16.64
C ALA A 12 -20.08 15.82 -15.65
N LEU A 13 -19.72 14.57 -15.35
CA LEU A 13 -20.39 13.77 -14.31
C LEU A 13 -19.91 14.18 -12.91
N TRP A 14 -18.63 14.52 -12.75
CA TRP A 14 -18.07 14.91 -11.45
C TRP A 14 -18.59 16.26 -10.97
N ALA A 15 -18.73 17.23 -11.88
CA ALA A 15 -19.30 18.54 -11.59
C ALA A 15 -20.72 18.47 -10.99
N ASN A 16 -21.54 17.51 -11.40
CA ASN A 16 -22.90 17.30 -10.88
C ASN A 16 -22.94 16.59 -9.52
N ILE A 17 -21.85 15.93 -9.12
CA ILE A 17 -21.72 15.22 -7.83
C ILE A 17 -21.15 16.17 -6.77
N THR A 18 -20.17 17.01 -7.12
CA THR A 18 -19.51 17.92 -6.17
C THR A 18 -20.19 19.29 -6.05
N HIS A 19 -20.93 19.72 -7.07
CA HIS A 19 -21.74 20.94 -7.05
C HIS A 19 -23.19 20.59 -7.42
N PRO A 20 -24.04 20.23 -6.44
CA PRO A 20 -25.43 19.96 -6.73
C PRO A 20 -26.07 21.26 -7.25
N VAL A 21 -26.34 21.30 -8.57
CA VAL A 21 -27.31 22.24 -9.13
C VAL A 21 -28.58 22.05 -8.34
N LYS A 22 -29.08 23.12 -7.70
CA LYS A 22 -30.25 23.18 -6.80
C LYS A 22 -31.29 22.09 -7.12
N GLY A 23 -31.13 20.95 -6.48
CA GLY A 23 -31.90 19.73 -6.66
C GLY A 23 -31.65 18.88 -5.42
N SER A 24 -32.72 18.32 -4.86
CA SER A 24 -32.73 17.77 -3.49
C SER A 24 -31.57 16.81 -3.23
N ARG A 25 -31.07 16.79 -1.98
CA ARG A 25 -30.06 15.81 -1.49
C ARG A 25 -30.40 14.36 -1.86
N GLU A 26 -31.68 14.06 -1.99
CA GLU A 26 -32.20 12.75 -2.39
C GLU A 26 -31.89 12.43 -3.86
N GLY A 27 -31.98 13.40 -4.78
CA GLY A 27 -31.65 13.22 -6.19
C GLY A 27 -30.15 12.96 -6.42
N ALA A 28 -29.27 13.65 -5.66
CA ALA A 28 -27.83 13.41 -5.72
C ALA A 28 -27.46 12.00 -5.19
N ALA A 29 -28.03 11.59 -4.06
CA ALA A 29 -27.82 10.25 -3.50
C ALA A 29 -28.37 9.13 -4.40
N GLN A 30 -29.48 9.37 -5.08
CA GLN A 30 -30.08 8.41 -6.00
C GLN A 30 -29.27 8.29 -7.30
N MET A 31 -28.72 9.39 -7.81
CA MET A 31 -27.80 9.40 -8.94
C MET A 31 -26.46 8.72 -8.61
N GLU A 32 -25.89 8.99 -7.42
CA GLU A 32 -24.70 8.30 -6.92
C GLU A 32 -24.93 6.80 -6.81
N LYS A 33 -26.08 6.37 -6.28
CA LYS A 33 -26.47 4.95 -6.22
C LYS A 33 -26.66 4.34 -7.61
N MET A 34 -27.14 5.10 -8.59
CA MET A 34 -27.31 4.65 -9.97
C MET A 34 -25.96 4.51 -10.68
N VAL A 35 -25.06 5.49 -10.53
CA VAL A 35 -23.70 5.45 -11.07
C VAL A 35 -22.90 4.33 -10.41
N MET A 36 -22.97 4.18 -9.09
CA MET A 36 -22.34 3.06 -8.39
C MET A 36 -23.01 1.71 -8.70
N GLY A 37 -24.28 1.68 -9.06
CA GLY A 37 -24.95 0.47 -9.54
C GLY A 37 -24.54 0.07 -10.97
N ILE A 38 -24.15 1.03 -11.80
CA ILE A 38 -23.71 0.80 -13.19
C ILE A 38 -22.19 0.54 -13.27
N VAL A 39 -21.40 1.26 -12.46
CA VAL A 39 -19.93 1.28 -12.51
C VAL A 39 -19.31 0.54 -11.32
N GLY A 40 -19.95 0.56 -10.16
CA GLY A 40 -19.48 -0.07 -8.95
C GLY A 40 -19.72 -1.57 -8.99
N ARG A 41 -18.71 -2.31 -9.47
CA ARG A 41 -18.65 -3.74 -9.17
C ARG A 41 -18.50 -3.93 -7.66
N PRO A 42 -19.12 -4.96 -7.07
CA PRO A 42 -18.93 -5.24 -5.66
C PRO A 42 -17.44 -5.46 -5.36
N ASN A 43 -17.01 -5.00 -4.18
CA ASN A 43 -15.64 -5.22 -3.72
C ASN A 43 -15.36 -6.73 -3.69
N VAL A 44 -14.24 -7.13 -4.30
CA VAL A 44 -13.75 -8.50 -4.24
C VAL A 44 -12.78 -8.62 -3.06
N THR A 45 -12.96 -9.64 -2.22
CA THR A 45 -12.06 -9.87 -1.09
C THR A 45 -10.65 -10.22 -1.57
N MET A 46 -9.66 -9.97 -0.74
CA MET A 46 -8.27 -10.24 -1.09
C MET A 46 -8.02 -11.74 -1.34
N GLU A 47 -8.66 -12.60 -0.56
CA GLU A 47 -8.59 -14.05 -0.71
C GLU A 47 -9.21 -14.50 -2.03
N ALA A 48 -10.25 -13.82 -2.51
CA ALA A 48 -10.84 -14.13 -3.80
C ALA A 48 -9.96 -13.71 -4.99
N TRP A 49 -8.94 -12.86 -4.80
CA TRP A 49 -8.01 -12.52 -5.87
C TRP A 49 -7.14 -13.71 -6.30
N THR A 50 -6.94 -14.68 -5.42
CA THR A 50 -6.13 -15.89 -5.72
C THR A 50 -6.88 -16.90 -6.59
N GLN A 51 -8.13 -16.62 -6.96
CA GLN A 51 -8.94 -17.46 -7.83
C GLN A 51 -8.77 -17.11 -9.31
N TYR A 52 -8.10 -16.01 -9.62
CA TYR A 52 -7.83 -15.56 -10.97
C TYR A 52 -6.48 -16.09 -11.46
N ASP A 53 -6.36 -16.31 -12.77
CA ASP A 53 -5.10 -16.74 -13.40
C ASP A 53 -4.02 -15.64 -13.38
N LEU A 54 -4.46 -14.37 -13.40
CA LEU A 54 -3.60 -13.19 -13.43
C LEU A 54 -4.22 -12.07 -12.57
N THR A 55 -3.37 -11.26 -11.94
CA THR A 55 -3.80 -10.02 -11.28
C THR A 55 -3.14 -8.79 -11.89
N LEU A 56 -3.91 -7.71 -12.08
CA LEU A 56 -3.40 -6.46 -12.63
C LEU A 56 -3.06 -5.46 -11.50
N SER A 57 -1.86 -4.90 -11.54
CA SER A 57 -1.40 -3.83 -10.65
C SER A 57 -1.10 -2.57 -11.46
N ILE A 58 -1.93 -1.56 -11.24
CA ILE A 58 -1.90 -0.24 -11.90
C ILE A 58 -1.97 0.85 -10.84
N ASP A 59 -1.25 1.94 -11.06
CA ASP A 59 -1.28 3.10 -10.17
C ASP A 59 -2.67 3.72 -10.06
N GLY A 60 -2.90 4.39 -8.94
CA GLY A 60 -4.01 5.33 -8.78
C GLY A 60 -3.43 6.73 -8.59
N PHE A 61 -3.84 7.40 -7.52
CA PHE A 61 -3.21 8.65 -7.08
C PHE A 61 -1.73 8.49 -6.70
N GLY A 62 -1.34 7.27 -6.29
CA GLY A 62 0.01 6.91 -5.88
C GLY A 62 0.37 5.51 -6.39
N PRO A 63 1.55 4.99 -5.99
CA PRO A 63 1.85 3.59 -6.22
C PRO A 63 0.77 2.71 -5.57
N PRO A 64 0.44 1.54 -6.13
CA PRO A 64 -0.72 0.75 -5.72
C PRO A 64 -0.54 0.14 -4.33
N TRP A 65 -1.35 0.59 -3.36
CA TRP A 65 -1.35 0.04 -1.98
C TRP A 65 -1.79 -1.44 -1.91
N ARG A 66 -2.39 -1.94 -3.00
CA ARG A 66 -2.77 -3.34 -3.15
C ARG A 66 -1.60 -4.25 -3.55
N LEU A 67 -0.52 -3.71 -4.10
CA LEU A 67 0.59 -4.53 -4.60
C LEU A 67 1.22 -5.43 -3.53
N PRO A 68 1.51 -4.97 -2.29
CA PRO A 68 2.00 -5.86 -1.23
C PRO A 68 1.11 -7.06 -0.96
N ARG A 69 -0.21 -6.90 -1.12
CA ARG A 69 -1.21 -7.96 -0.93
C ARG A 69 -1.27 -8.90 -2.13
N GLN A 70 -1.21 -8.35 -3.35
CA GLN A 70 -1.16 -9.15 -4.57
C GLN A 70 0.08 -10.06 -4.58
N LEU A 71 1.23 -9.55 -4.12
CA LEU A 71 2.48 -10.33 -4.04
C LEU A 71 2.35 -11.55 -3.11
N LEU A 72 1.46 -11.54 -2.11
CA LEU A 72 1.21 -12.68 -1.23
C LEU A 72 0.26 -13.73 -1.83
N GLY A 73 -0.46 -13.39 -2.91
CA GLY A 73 -1.61 -14.15 -3.41
C GLY A 73 -1.28 -15.40 -4.25
N MET A 74 -0.01 -15.77 -4.40
CA MET A 74 0.41 -16.91 -5.24
C MET A 74 -0.16 -16.86 -6.68
N THR A 75 -0.45 -15.67 -7.17
CA THR A 75 -1.00 -15.43 -8.51
C THR A 75 -0.03 -14.54 -9.27
N PRO A 76 0.30 -14.84 -10.54
CA PRO A 76 1.14 -13.97 -11.34
C PRO A 76 0.56 -12.57 -11.45
N ILE A 77 1.44 -11.56 -11.34
CA ILE A 77 1.06 -10.15 -11.34
C ILE A 77 1.52 -9.53 -12.64
N VAL A 78 0.59 -8.93 -13.37
CA VAL A 78 0.87 -8.00 -14.45
C VAL A 78 0.95 -6.61 -13.82
N LYS A 79 2.15 -6.02 -13.77
CA LYS A 79 2.36 -4.69 -13.17
C LYS A 79 2.64 -3.68 -14.27
N VAL A 80 1.85 -2.61 -14.27
CA VAL A 80 2.09 -1.44 -15.11
C VAL A 80 3.36 -0.75 -14.64
N GLU A 81 4.27 -0.50 -15.59
CA GLU A 81 5.45 0.30 -15.36
C GLU A 81 5.05 1.67 -14.85
N SER A 82 5.69 2.14 -13.79
CA SER A 82 5.27 3.34 -13.08
C SER A 82 6.47 4.24 -12.76
N PRO A 83 6.31 5.58 -12.92
CA PRO A 83 7.27 6.54 -12.37
C PRO A 83 7.16 6.64 -10.83
N LEU A 84 6.02 6.25 -10.25
CA LEU A 84 5.77 6.26 -8.82
C LEU A 84 6.35 5.00 -8.18
N LYS A 85 7.44 5.16 -7.43
CA LYS A 85 8.14 4.03 -6.81
C LYS A 85 7.57 3.69 -5.44
N GLU A 86 7.40 2.41 -5.20
CA GLU A 86 7.12 1.86 -3.88
C GLU A 86 8.38 1.92 -3.00
N PHE A 87 8.21 1.95 -1.67
CA PHE A 87 9.37 1.91 -0.74
C PHE A 87 10.21 0.63 -0.89
N PHE A 88 9.64 -0.43 -1.44
CA PHE A 88 10.29 -1.72 -1.69
C PHE A 88 10.67 -1.93 -3.17
N ALA A 89 10.60 -0.90 -4.01
CA ALA A 89 10.84 -1.02 -5.44
C ALA A 89 12.22 -1.61 -5.79
N SER A 90 13.24 -1.37 -4.96
CA SER A 90 14.59 -1.93 -5.14
C SER A 90 14.64 -3.45 -5.01
N LYS A 91 13.69 -4.07 -4.31
CA LYS A 91 13.55 -5.52 -4.17
C LYS A 91 12.66 -6.12 -5.26
N LEU A 92 11.86 -5.31 -5.94
CA LEU A 92 10.89 -5.78 -6.91
C LEU A 92 11.52 -5.89 -8.31
N LYS A 93 11.71 -7.11 -8.82
CA LYS A 93 12.43 -7.38 -10.07
C LYS A 93 11.45 -7.78 -11.20
N PRO A 94 11.41 -7.03 -12.33
CA PRO A 94 10.63 -7.41 -13.50
C PRO A 94 11.06 -8.79 -14.03
N GLY A 95 10.12 -9.60 -14.50
CA GLY A 95 10.35 -10.96 -14.99
C GLY A 95 10.62 -12.00 -13.90
N VAL A 96 10.90 -11.58 -12.66
CA VAL A 96 11.13 -12.46 -11.51
C VAL A 96 9.95 -12.44 -10.54
N HIS A 97 9.47 -11.26 -10.15
CA HIS A 97 8.36 -11.12 -9.19
C HIS A 97 7.04 -10.70 -9.87
N TYR A 98 7.12 -10.19 -11.10
CA TYR A 98 5.95 -9.71 -11.84
C TYR A 98 6.27 -9.63 -13.34
N GLU A 99 5.22 -9.55 -14.14
CA GLU A 99 5.30 -9.29 -15.57
C GLU A 99 5.09 -7.79 -15.85
N PRO A 100 6.09 -7.07 -16.38
CA PRO A 100 5.94 -5.66 -16.70
C PRO A 100 5.04 -5.46 -17.93
N VAL A 101 4.24 -4.39 -17.91
CA VAL A 101 3.54 -3.85 -19.09
C VAL A 101 3.75 -2.35 -19.16
N ALA A 102 3.71 -1.79 -20.36
CA ALA A 102 3.98 -0.38 -20.59
C ALA A 102 3.03 0.54 -19.82
N TYR A 103 3.54 1.70 -19.39
CA TYR A 103 2.77 2.72 -18.68
C TYR A 103 1.54 3.21 -19.46
N ASP A 104 1.62 3.24 -20.80
CA ASP A 104 0.54 3.63 -21.70
C ASP A 104 -0.48 2.50 -21.96
N LEU A 105 -0.30 1.33 -21.34
CA LEU A 105 -1.15 0.14 -21.43
C LEU A 105 -1.32 -0.46 -22.84
N LYS A 106 -0.57 0.02 -23.84
CA LYS A 106 -0.79 -0.41 -25.24
C LYS A 106 -0.53 -1.90 -25.45
N ASP A 107 0.39 -2.47 -24.68
CA ASP A 107 0.81 -3.85 -24.74
C ASP A 107 0.00 -4.75 -23.80
N LEU A 108 -0.79 -4.19 -22.87
CA LEU A 108 -1.53 -4.94 -21.87
C LEU A 108 -2.46 -6.01 -22.49
N PRO A 109 -3.28 -5.73 -23.53
CA PRO A 109 -4.16 -6.75 -24.10
C PRO A 109 -3.36 -7.91 -24.71
N GLN A 110 -2.38 -7.61 -25.56
CA GLN A 110 -1.55 -8.64 -26.20
C GLN A 110 -0.75 -9.43 -25.17
N ARG A 111 -0.16 -8.76 -24.18
CA ARG A 111 0.62 -9.42 -23.13
C ARG A 111 -0.26 -10.32 -22.27
N SER A 112 -1.47 -9.88 -21.91
CA SER A 112 -2.41 -10.70 -21.13
C SER A 112 -2.77 -11.99 -21.86
N TRP A 113 -3.05 -11.93 -23.18
CA TRP A 113 -3.32 -13.13 -23.97
C TRP A 113 -2.14 -14.10 -24.02
N GLN A 114 -0.91 -13.59 -24.17
CA GLN A 114 0.29 -14.42 -24.16
C GLN A 114 0.47 -15.14 -22.81
N LEU A 115 0.22 -14.44 -21.70
CA LEU A 115 0.34 -15.02 -20.37
C LEU A 115 -0.74 -16.08 -20.11
N LEU A 116 -1.98 -15.85 -20.53
CA LEU A 116 -3.05 -16.84 -20.41
C LEU A 116 -2.74 -18.11 -21.21
N ALA A 117 -2.27 -17.96 -22.45
CA ALA A 117 -1.82 -19.10 -23.26
C ALA A 117 -0.63 -19.84 -22.61
N GLU A 118 0.28 -19.10 -21.97
CA GLU A 118 1.40 -19.68 -21.22
C GLU A 118 0.91 -20.50 -20.01
N ILE A 119 -0.11 -20.03 -19.29
CA ILE A 119 -0.77 -20.77 -18.20
C ILE A 119 -1.42 -22.05 -18.73
N GLU A 120 -2.20 -21.94 -19.81
CA GLU A 120 -2.86 -23.09 -20.46
C GLU A 120 -1.86 -24.15 -20.93
N SER A 121 -0.66 -23.73 -21.36
CA SER A 121 0.41 -24.64 -21.77
C SER A 121 1.11 -25.37 -20.61
N GLY A 122 0.80 -25.02 -19.36
CA GLY A 122 1.42 -25.60 -18.17
C GLY A 122 2.83 -25.07 -17.87
N SER A 123 3.17 -23.87 -18.34
CA SER A 123 4.47 -23.25 -18.06
C SER A 123 4.71 -23.05 -16.56
N GLN A 124 5.83 -23.56 -16.06
CA GLN A 124 6.25 -23.35 -14.68
C GLN A 124 6.86 -21.98 -14.42
N ARG A 125 7.09 -21.14 -15.45
CA ARG A 125 7.69 -19.82 -15.26
C ARG A 125 6.79 -18.92 -14.42
N LEU A 126 5.50 -18.87 -14.73
CA LEU A 126 4.53 -18.01 -14.05
C LEU A 126 4.28 -18.46 -12.61
N GLN A 127 4.26 -19.78 -12.38
CA GLN A 127 4.23 -20.35 -11.03
C GLN A 127 5.46 -19.92 -10.22
N ARG A 128 6.67 -20.07 -10.77
CA ARG A 128 7.91 -19.63 -10.10
C ARG A 128 7.95 -18.13 -9.86
N MET A 129 7.37 -17.34 -10.76
CA MET A 129 7.24 -15.90 -10.58
C MET A 129 6.35 -15.57 -9.37
N ALA A 130 5.20 -16.23 -9.26
CA ALA A 130 4.28 -16.06 -8.14
C ALA A 130 4.90 -16.50 -6.80
N GLU A 131 5.66 -17.59 -6.80
CA GLU A 131 6.42 -18.06 -5.63
C GLU A 131 7.48 -17.05 -5.20
N ALA A 132 8.31 -16.58 -6.14
CA ALA A 132 9.35 -15.59 -5.85
C ALA A 132 8.75 -14.26 -5.35
N ALA A 133 7.61 -13.85 -5.91
CA ALA A 133 6.85 -12.69 -5.43
C ALA A 133 6.39 -12.86 -3.99
N ARG A 134 5.80 -14.02 -3.66
CA ARG A 134 5.33 -14.35 -2.31
C ARG A 134 6.48 -14.36 -1.33
N ASP A 135 7.57 -15.04 -1.66
CA ASP A 135 8.70 -15.20 -0.74
C ASP A 135 9.33 -13.84 -0.42
N MET A 136 9.52 -12.99 -1.43
CA MET A 136 9.97 -11.61 -1.24
C MET A 136 9.01 -10.81 -0.34
N ALA A 137 7.70 -10.96 -0.55
CA ALA A 137 6.68 -10.27 0.21
C ALA A 137 6.61 -10.73 1.68
N VAL A 138 6.72 -12.04 1.93
CA VAL A 138 6.79 -12.61 3.28
C VAL A 138 7.99 -12.04 4.02
N ASP A 139 9.15 -12.00 3.38
CA ASP A 139 10.39 -11.47 3.96
C ASP A 139 10.35 -9.95 4.19
N SER A 140 9.63 -9.21 3.34
CA SER A 140 9.68 -7.75 3.33
C SER A 140 8.54 -7.06 4.09
N PHE A 141 7.38 -7.71 4.21
CA PHE A 141 6.16 -7.05 4.68
C PHE A 141 5.66 -7.53 6.05
N HIS A 142 6.38 -8.44 6.71
CA HIS A 142 6.04 -8.82 8.08
C HIS A 142 6.26 -7.64 9.06
N ALA A 143 5.50 -7.62 10.16
CA ALA A 143 5.47 -6.49 11.09
C ALA A 143 6.86 -6.10 11.64
N LEU A 144 7.72 -7.08 11.90
CA LEU A 144 9.10 -6.79 12.33
C LEU A 144 9.94 -6.09 11.25
N ALA A 145 9.86 -6.50 9.98
CA ALA A 145 10.60 -5.86 8.90
C ALA A 145 10.14 -4.41 8.70
N GLN A 146 8.85 -4.14 8.85
CA GLN A 146 8.32 -2.79 8.78
C GLN A 146 8.82 -1.91 9.94
N LEU A 147 8.84 -2.44 11.15
CA LEU A 147 9.35 -1.72 12.33
C LEU A 147 10.86 -1.48 12.23
N ASP A 148 11.62 -2.45 11.72
CA ASP A 148 13.05 -2.32 11.49
C ASP A 148 13.33 -1.25 10.42
N THR A 149 12.60 -1.28 9.31
CA THR A 149 12.68 -0.26 8.25
C THR A 149 12.35 1.14 8.79
N LEU A 150 11.32 1.25 9.62
CA LEU A 150 10.94 2.52 10.27
C LEU A 150 12.06 2.99 11.21
N ALA A 151 12.56 2.12 12.08
CA ALA A 151 13.63 2.46 13.01
C ALA A 151 14.87 2.93 12.26
N TRP A 152 15.34 2.17 11.27
CA TRP A 152 16.47 2.54 10.43
C TRP A 152 16.27 3.89 9.74
N SER A 153 15.08 4.12 9.18
CA SER A 153 14.75 5.39 8.50
C SER A 153 14.81 6.58 9.46
N LEU A 154 14.25 6.44 10.66
CA LEU A 154 14.31 7.48 11.70
C LEU A 154 15.74 7.77 12.15
N MET A 155 16.55 6.73 12.33
CA MET A 155 17.97 6.85 12.68
C MET A 155 18.76 7.56 11.58
N HIS A 156 18.51 7.21 10.33
CA HIS A 156 19.18 7.81 9.18
C HIS A 156 18.81 9.29 9.02
N VAL A 157 17.53 9.64 9.19
CA VAL A 157 17.10 11.04 9.21
C VAL A 157 17.78 11.78 10.36
N LYS A 158 17.85 11.19 11.57
CA LYS A 158 18.50 11.81 12.72
C LYS A 158 20.00 12.03 12.51
N SER A 159 20.69 11.12 11.82
CA SER A 159 22.13 11.27 11.57
C SER A 159 22.46 12.40 10.58
N VAL A 160 21.56 12.70 9.64
CA VAL A 160 21.72 13.81 8.69
C VAL A 160 21.13 15.13 9.21
N CYS A 161 20.08 15.08 10.02
CA CYS A 161 19.47 16.25 10.66
C CYS A 161 20.28 16.66 11.90
N GLN A 162 21.31 17.48 11.69
CA GLN A 162 22.17 17.99 12.75
C GLN A 162 21.60 19.22 13.49
N TRP A 163 20.46 19.76 13.06
CA TRP A 163 19.84 20.86 13.79
C TRP A 163 19.27 20.38 15.13
N PRO A 164 19.35 21.20 16.20
CA PRO A 164 18.68 20.91 17.45
C PRO A 164 17.18 20.81 17.19
N VAL A 165 16.61 19.65 17.49
CA VAL A 165 15.16 19.47 17.50
C VAL A 165 14.69 19.90 18.88
N GLU A 166 14.08 21.08 18.95
CA GLU A 166 13.43 21.51 20.17
C GLU A 166 12.23 20.60 20.45
N ASP A 167 12.08 20.22 21.71
CA ASP A 167 10.82 19.64 22.17
C ASP A 167 9.72 20.66 21.86
N PRO A 168 8.60 20.29 21.21
CA PRO A 168 7.52 21.24 20.88
C PRO A 168 6.86 21.89 22.12
N GLY A 169 7.37 21.60 23.32
CA GLY A 169 6.99 22.18 24.59
C GLY A 169 5.94 21.34 25.27
N ALA A 170 5.88 21.43 26.59
CA ALA A 170 4.70 21.00 27.33
C ALA A 170 3.47 21.75 26.78
N ILE A 171 2.32 21.08 26.76
CA ILE A 171 1.01 21.59 26.36
C ILE A 171 0.90 23.09 26.66
N GLN A 172 0.93 23.94 25.63
CA GLN A 172 0.70 25.37 25.82
C GLN A 172 -0.81 25.58 26.07
N PRO A 173 -1.21 26.04 27.27
CA PRO A 173 -2.61 26.32 27.55
C PRO A 173 -3.13 27.34 26.53
N GLY A 174 -4.29 27.08 25.92
CA GLY A 174 -4.93 27.99 24.97
C GLY A 174 -4.72 27.66 23.48
N LYS A 175 -3.83 26.74 23.09
CA LYS A 175 -3.76 26.30 21.68
C LYS A 175 -4.92 25.38 21.29
N PRO A 176 -5.47 25.48 20.06
CA PRO A 176 -6.43 24.53 19.51
C PRO A 176 -5.93 23.08 19.60
N HIS A 177 -6.83 22.12 19.80
CA HIS A 177 -6.48 20.71 20.03
C HIS A 177 -5.58 20.10 18.93
N HIS A 178 -5.74 20.54 17.67
CA HIS A 178 -4.95 20.09 16.52
C HIS A 178 -3.51 20.65 16.48
N LEU A 179 -3.18 21.63 17.34
CA LEU A 179 -1.83 22.21 17.49
C LEU A 179 -1.17 21.76 18.81
N ARG A 180 -1.78 20.83 19.54
CA ARG A 180 -1.22 20.28 20.78
C ARG A 180 -0.43 19.02 20.46
N TRP A 181 0.85 19.03 20.83
CA TRP A 181 1.66 17.83 20.79
C TRP A 181 1.40 17.01 22.07
N HIS A 182 0.95 15.77 21.88
CA HIS A 182 0.79 14.82 22.98
C HIS A 182 2.06 13.98 23.11
N ARG A 183 2.79 14.15 24.22
CA ARG A 183 3.92 13.28 24.52
C ARG A 183 3.42 11.91 24.97
N VAL A 184 3.58 10.92 24.10
CA VAL A 184 3.33 9.52 24.46
C VAL A 184 4.60 8.94 25.07
N ARG A 185 4.60 8.69 26.39
CA ARG A 185 5.69 7.96 27.05
C ARG A 185 5.36 6.47 27.02
N LEU A 186 6.06 5.71 26.17
CA LEU A 186 6.03 4.26 26.21
C LEU A 186 6.81 3.79 27.45
N SER A 187 6.13 3.27 28.46
CA SER A 187 6.81 2.79 29.68
C SER A 187 7.56 1.49 29.38
N ARG A 188 8.65 1.24 30.11
CA ARG A 188 9.37 -0.05 30.05
C ARG A 188 8.48 -1.24 30.44
N HIS A 189 7.35 -0.99 31.13
CA HIS A 189 6.38 -1.99 31.55
C HIS A 189 5.14 -2.03 30.66
N HIS A 190 5.12 -1.29 29.54
CA HIS A 190 4.01 -1.36 28.61
C HIS A 190 3.91 -2.79 28.09
N ALA A 191 2.74 -3.41 28.26
CA ALA A 191 2.46 -4.73 27.71
C ALA A 191 2.33 -4.56 26.20
N TRP A 192 3.37 -4.91 25.46
CA TRP A 192 3.31 -4.89 24.01
C TRP A 192 2.31 -5.97 23.61
N ALA A 193 1.25 -5.59 22.90
CA ALA A 193 0.20 -6.52 22.46
C ALA A 193 0.73 -7.66 21.56
N SER A 194 1.97 -7.54 21.07
CA SER A 194 2.65 -8.55 20.26
C SER A 194 3.73 -9.31 21.07
N PRO A 195 3.64 -10.65 21.20
CA PRO A 195 4.70 -11.48 21.78
C PRO A 195 6.05 -11.35 21.06
N LEU A 196 6.03 -11.12 19.74
CA LEU A 196 7.21 -10.91 18.90
C LEU A 196 7.99 -9.64 19.25
N LEU A 197 7.27 -8.56 19.58
CA LEU A 197 7.89 -7.31 20.02
C LEU A 197 8.45 -7.41 21.43
N SER A 198 7.83 -8.23 22.28
CA SER A 198 8.35 -8.54 23.62
C SER A 198 9.69 -9.29 23.55
N LEU A 199 9.86 -10.22 22.60
CA LEU A 199 11.12 -10.96 22.37
C LEU A 199 12.28 -10.06 21.90
N ARG A 200 12.01 -9.04 21.06
CA ARG A 200 13.03 -8.12 20.53
C ARG A 200 13.24 -6.86 21.36
N LYS A 201 12.40 -6.63 22.38
CA LYS A 201 12.45 -5.48 23.28
C LYS A 201 13.84 -5.21 23.86
N HIS A 202 14.55 -6.26 24.26
CA HIS A 202 15.89 -6.10 24.87
C HIS A 202 16.92 -5.62 23.85
N SER A 203 16.86 -6.13 22.60
CA SER A 203 17.73 -5.67 21.51
C SER A 203 17.46 -4.22 21.13
N ILE A 204 16.19 -3.81 21.06
CA ILE A 204 15.78 -2.42 20.77
C ILE A 204 16.25 -1.48 21.90
N GLN A 205 16.11 -1.91 23.16
CA GLN A 205 16.53 -1.13 24.32
C GLN A 205 18.05 -1.03 24.47
N ALA A 206 18.79 -2.08 24.12
CA ALA A 206 20.25 -2.06 24.08
C ALA A 206 20.74 -1.06 23.02
N TYR A 207 20.23 -1.18 21.79
CA TYR A 207 20.55 -0.26 20.70
C TYR A 207 20.25 1.21 21.06
N HIS A 208 19.09 1.49 21.66
CA HIS A 208 18.76 2.85 22.09
C HIS A 208 19.74 3.38 23.14
N ARG A 209 20.17 2.54 24.07
CA ARG A 209 21.13 2.95 25.11
C ARG A 209 22.47 3.31 24.46
N ASP A 210 22.98 2.43 23.60
CA ASP A 210 24.30 2.59 22.99
C ASP A 210 24.36 3.74 21.97
N THR A 211 23.21 4.17 21.45
CA THR A 211 23.15 5.22 20.41
C THR A 211 22.75 6.60 20.94
N PHE A 212 22.03 6.68 22.06
CA PHE A 212 21.41 7.93 22.51
C PHE A 212 21.70 8.32 23.96
N LEU A 213 22.37 7.46 24.74
CA LEU A 213 22.76 7.72 26.13
C LEU A 213 24.27 7.54 26.27
#